data_AF-A0A4V6DH46-F1
#
_entry.id   AF-A0A4V6DH46-F1
#
_cell.length_a   1.000
_cell.length_b   1.000
_cell.length_c   1.000
_cell.angle_alpha   90.00
_cell.angle_beta   90.00
_cell.angle_gamma   90.00
#
_symmetry.space_group_name_H-M   'P 1'
#
loop_
_entity.id
_entity.type
_entity.pdbx_description
1 polymer ?
#
loop_
_entity_poly.entity_id
_entity_poly.type
_entity_poly.pdbx_seq_one_letter_code
_entity_poly.pdbx_strand_id
1 'polypeptide(L)'
;MHSMSEPPEIFTTPAESQSGSTTSQESWNFLEDVKKRFAASQPEVYAAVINALSSFYTATTQKTTGGAVDGSLVEVHETVKALLQGHADLIERFESSLPRDYLDRRWDASSY
;
A
#
# COMPACT_ATOMS: atom_id res chain seq x y z
N MET A 1 -52.09 24.21 -0.22
CA MET A 1 -51.86 24.51 1.22
C MET A 1 -51.28 23.22 1.79
N HIS A 2 -49.97 23.04 2.00
CA HIS A 2 -49.06 23.76 2.92
C HIS A 2 -49.51 23.60 4.38
N SER A 3 -48.71 23.12 5.35
CA SER A 3 -47.23 22.95 5.49
C SER A 3 -46.90 21.61 6.18
N MET A 4 -45.77 20.88 5.97
CA MET A 4 -44.33 21.11 6.27
C MET A 4 -43.93 21.06 7.77
N SER A 5 -42.67 20.64 8.03
CA SER A 5 -41.99 20.33 9.32
C SER A 5 -42.37 18.98 10.00
N GLU A 6 -41.44 18.19 10.57
CA GLU A 6 -39.98 18.33 10.77
C GLU A 6 -39.25 16.96 10.85
N PRO A 7 -37.95 16.85 10.46
CA PRO A 7 -37.05 15.71 10.74
C PRO A 7 -36.28 15.93 12.08
N PRO A 8 -35.24 15.18 12.49
CA PRO A 8 -34.54 14.01 11.91
C PRO A 8 -34.60 12.79 12.89
N GLU A 9 -33.71 11.79 13.02
CA GLU A 9 -32.36 11.43 12.52
C GLU A 9 -32.23 9.91 12.27
N ILE A 10 -31.20 9.51 11.51
CA ILE A 10 -30.47 8.23 11.64
C ILE A 10 -29.01 8.40 11.16
N PHE A 11 -28.23 9.26 11.84
CA PHE A 11 -26.77 9.39 11.63
C PHE A 11 -25.93 8.56 12.63
N THR A 12 -26.45 7.38 12.97
CA THR A 12 -25.81 6.35 13.79
C THR A 12 -26.19 4.98 13.20
N THR A 13 -25.27 4.09 12.82
CA THR A 13 -23.81 4.06 13.05
C THR A 13 -23.12 3.32 11.89
N PRO A 14 -21.94 3.75 11.39
CA PRO A 14 -21.12 2.96 10.46
C PRO A 14 -20.34 1.83 11.16
N ALA A 15 -20.98 1.14 12.11
CA ALA A 15 -20.63 -0.22 12.51
C ALA A 15 -21.69 -1.13 11.86
N GLU A 16 -21.37 -2.17 11.10
CA GLU A 16 -20.19 -3.04 11.25
C GLU A 16 -19.64 -3.50 9.89
N SER A 17 -18.96 -2.61 9.15
CA SER A 17 -18.26 -2.98 7.89
C SER A 17 -16.82 -3.47 8.12
N GLN A 18 -16.41 -3.74 9.36
CA GLN A 18 -15.04 -4.16 9.73
C GLN A 18 -14.77 -5.66 9.55
N SER A 19 -15.29 -6.25 8.46
CA SER A 19 -14.71 -7.46 7.85
C SER A 19 -13.79 -7.12 6.66
N GLY A 20 -13.46 -5.83 6.50
CA GLY A 20 -12.47 -5.34 5.54
C GLY A 20 -11.02 -5.58 5.95
N SER A 21 -10.62 -6.86 6.07
CA SER A 21 -9.25 -7.41 6.16
C SER A 21 -8.20 -6.60 6.94
N THR A 22 -7.64 -7.18 8.00
CA THR A 22 -6.56 -6.58 8.83
C THR A 22 -5.41 -5.99 7.99
N THR A 23 -5.04 -6.66 6.90
CA THR A 23 -4.04 -6.21 5.90
C THR A 23 -4.33 -4.82 5.33
N SER A 24 -5.58 -4.50 5.04
CA SER A 24 -6.01 -3.21 4.48
C SER A 24 -5.83 -2.08 5.48
N GLN A 25 -6.07 -2.36 6.77
CA GLN A 25 -5.89 -1.37 7.84
C GLN A 25 -4.40 -1.15 8.14
N GLU A 26 -3.57 -2.21 8.11
CA GLU A 26 -2.12 -2.08 8.24
C GLU A 26 -1.48 -1.36 7.04
N SER A 27 -1.98 -1.59 5.82
CA SER A 27 -1.56 -0.84 4.63
C SER A 27 -1.90 0.65 4.76
N TRP A 28 -3.07 0.99 5.32
CA TRP A 28 -3.42 2.38 5.61
C TRP A 28 -2.56 2.99 6.72
N ASN A 29 -2.27 2.24 7.80
CA ASN A 29 -1.37 2.68 8.88
C ASN A 29 0.04 2.97 8.34
N PHE A 30 0.55 2.14 7.44
CA PHE A 30 1.82 2.35 6.75
C PHE A 30 1.81 3.62 5.89
N LEU A 31 0.81 3.79 5.02
CA LEU A 31 0.65 4.99 4.19
C LEU A 31 0.54 6.27 5.03
N GLU A 32 -0.12 6.21 6.19
CA GLU A 32 -0.21 7.31 7.14
C GLU A 32 1.13 7.67 7.80
N ASP A 33 2.00 6.70 8.13
CA ASP A 33 3.34 6.98 8.66
C ASP A 33 4.24 7.55 7.56
N VAL A 34 4.27 6.94 6.36
CA VAL A 34 4.98 7.47 5.17
C VAL A 34 4.54 8.92 4.90
N LYS A 35 3.24 9.23 4.97
CA LYS A 35 2.73 10.60 4.82
C LYS A 35 3.26 11.52 5.94
N LYS A 36 3.24 11.10 7.20
CA LYS A 36 3.72 11.91 8.34
C LYS A 36 5.22 12.16 8.30
N ARG A 37 6.03 11.19 7.83
CA ARG A 37 7.49 11.32 7.67
C ARG A 37 7.86 12.19 6.47
N PHE A 38 7.28 11.91 5.30
CA PHE A 38 7.75 12.49 4.05
C PHE A 38 6.93 13.70 3.57
N ALA A 39 5.61 13.77 3.75
CA ALA A 39 4.82 14.87 3.17
C ALA A 39 5.15 16.26 3.77
N ALA A 40 5.72 16.31 4.98
CA ALA A 40 6.16 17.55 5.61
C ALA A 40 7.59 17.98 5.24
N SER A 41 8.46 17.06 4.81
CA SER A 41 9.90 17.30 4.61
C SER A 41 10.39 17.05 3.17
N GLN A 42 9.79 16.10 2.48
CA GLN A 42 10.16 15.60 1.15
C GLN A 42 8.89 15.12 0.40
N PRO A 43 7.98 16.04 -0.01
CA PRO A 43 6.72 15.66 -0.65
C PRO A 43 6.91 14.93 -2.00
N GLU A 44 8.05 15.14 -2.67
CA GLU A 44 8.44 14.41 -3.88
C GLU A 44 8.73 12.93 -3.59
N VAL A 45 9.41 12.62 -2.47
CA VAL A 45 9.64 11.23 -2.02
C VAL A 45 8.32 10.56 -1.66
N TYR A 46 7.41 11.28 -0.98
CA TYR A 46 6.05 10.77 -0.73
C TYR A 46 5.33 10.43 -2.05
N ALA A 47 5.30 11.35 -3.02
CA ALA A 47 4.65 11.12 -4.31
C ALA A 47 5.28 9.93 -5.08
N ALA A 48 6.61 9.81 -5.05
CA ALA A 48 7.32 8.70 -5.67
C ALA A 48 7.01 7.35 -5.00
N VAL A 49 6.92 7.28 -3.67
CA VAL A 49 6.53 6.06 -2.94
C VAL A 49 5.10 5.65 -3.27
N ILE A 50 4.14 6.60 -3.30
CA ILE A 50 2.76 6.32 -3.70
C ILE A 50 2.68 5.80 -5.15
N ASN A 51 3.42 6.42 -6.07
CA ASN A 51 3.46 5.99 -7.47
C ASN A 51 4.06 4.59 -7.62
N ALA A 52 5.17 4.31 -6.93
CA ALA A 52 5.81 2.99 -6.91
C ALA A 52 4.90 1.91 -6.31
N LEU A 53 4.23 2.18 -5.18
CA LEU A 53 3.24 1.27 -4.59
C LEU A 53 2.05 1.00 -5.53
N SER A 54 1.58 2.01 -6.25
CA SER A 54 0.52 1.87 -7.25
C SER A 54 0.96 0.98 -8.43
N SER A 55 2.18 1.18 -8.94
CA SER A 55 2.78 0.30 -9.95
C SER A 55 2.97 -1.13 -9.44
N PHE A 56 3.40 -1.32 -8.18
CA PHE A 56 3.55 -2.64 -7.56
C PHE A 56 2.21 -3.37 -7.44
N TYR A 57 1.16 -2.68 -6.97
CA TYR A 57 -0.20 -3.24 -6.91
C TYR A 57 -0.74 -3.57 -8.30
N THR A 58 -0.48 -2.72 -9.29
CA THR A 58 -0.89 -2.96 -10.67
C THR A 58 -0.18 -4.19 -11.24
N ALA A 59 1.14 -4.31 -11.09
CA ALA A 59 1.92 -5.44 -11.58
C ALA A 59 1.62 -6.78 -10.85
N THR A 60 1.27 -6.75 -9.56
CA THR A 60 0.88 -7.96 -8.81
C THR A 60 -0.58 -8.38 -9.06
N THR A 61 -1.50 -7.44 -9.29
CA THR A 61 -2.90 -7.75 -9.62
C THR A 61 -3.11 -8.08 -11.10
N GLN A 62 -2.30 -7.52 -12.01
CA GLN A 62 -2.11 -8.05 -13.36
C GLN A 62 -1.33 -9.36 -13.34
N LYS A 63 -1.94 -10.40 -12.76
CA LYS A 63 -1.42 -11.77 -12.66
C LYS A 63 -0.76 -12.19 -13.98
N THR A 64 0.56 -12.20 -14.01
CA THR A 64 1.34 -12.62 -15.17
C THR A 64 1.04 -14.08 -15.48
N THR A 65 0.59 -14.37 -16.71
CA THR A 65 0.27 -15.73 -17.17
C THR A 65 1.56 -16.46 -17.56
N GLY A 66 2.46 -16.58 -16.60
CA GLY A 66 3.81 -17.14 -16.72
C GLY A 66 4.56 -16.90 -15.41
N GLY A 67 5.21 -17.93 -14.86
CA GLY A 67 5.69 -17.96 -13.46
C GLY A 67 6.86 -17.03 -13.10
N ALA A 68 7.34 -16.18 -14.00
CA ALA A 68 8.43 -15.26 -13.72
C ALA A 68 8.03 -14.17 -12.71
N VAL A 69 9.02 -13.70 -11.92
CA VAL A 69 8.95 -12.35 -11.35
C VAL A 69 9.18 -11.38 -12.50
N ASP A 70 8.28 -10.42 -12.71
CA ASP A 70 8.51 -9.38 -13.71
C ASP A 70 9.69 -8.47 -13.27
N GLY A 71 10.56 -8.08 -14.19
CA GLY A 71 11.71 -7.22 -13.88
C GLY A 71 11.30 -5.90 -13.24
N SER A 72 10.19 -5.31 -13.73
CA SER A 72 9.58 -4.10 -13.18
C SER A 72 9.17 -4.27 -11.72
N LEU A 73 8.77 -5.50 -11.33
CA LEU A 73 8.41 -5.86 -9.95
C LEU A 73 9.62 -5.96 -9.01
N VAL A 74 10.84 -6.06 -9.54
CA VAL A 74 12.09 -5.93 -8.76
C VAL A 74 12.59 -4.47 -8.78
N GLU A 75 12.53 -3.79 -9.92
CA GLU A 75 12.90 -2.37 -10.05
C GLU A 75 12.05 -1.47 -9.14
N VAL A 76 10.73 -1.68 -9.08
CA VAL A 76 9.82 -0.95 -8.21
C VAL A 76 10.11 -1.23 -6.72
N HIS A 77 10.51 -2.45 -6.37
CA HIS A 77 10.91 -2.80 -5.00
C HIS A 77 12.15 -2.04 -4.58
N GLU A 78 13.23 -2.11 -5.36
CA GLU A 78 14.48 -1.41 -5.07
C GLU A 78 14.28 0.12 -5.09
N THR A 79 13.40 0.63 -5.96
CA THR A 79 12.99 2.04 -5.95
C THR A 79 12.31 2.43 -4.63
N VAL A 80 11.38 1.61 -4.11
CA VAL A 80 10.77 1.86 -2.79
C VAL A 80 11.82 1.81 -1.67
N LYS A 81 12.76 0.86 -1.70
CA LYS A 81 13.83 0.78 -0.68
C LYS A 81 14.82 1.95 -0.75
N ALA A 82 15.12 2.47 -1.94
CA ALA A 82 15.92 3.68 -2.13
C ALA A 82 15.20 4.95 -1.66
N LEU A 83 13.89 5.07 -1.93
CA LEU A 83 13.07 6.19 -1.45
C LEU A 83 12.85 6.18 0.07
N LEU A 84 12.78 4.99 0.68
CA LEU A 84 12.70 4.79 2.13
C LEU A 84 14.07 4.66 2.81
N GLN A 85 15.18 4.97 2.11
CA GLN A 85 16.54 4.82 2.65
C GLN A 85 16.73 5.65 3.92
N GLY A 86 17.17 5.00 5.01
CA GLY A 86 17.27 5.59 6.34
C GLY A 86 16.04 5.38 7.23
N HIS A 87 14.95 4.81 6.71
CA HIS A 87 13.73 4.47 7.46
C HIS A 87 13.51 2.95 7.47
N ALA A 88 14.35 2.22 8.22
CA ALA A 88 14.29 0.76 8.32
C ALA A 88 12.90 0.24 8.71
N ASP A 89 12.22 0.88 9.67
CA ASP A 89 10.87 0.53 10.13
C ASP A 89 9.83 0.52 9.00
N LEU A 90 10.01 1.37 7.99
CA LEU A 90 9.14 1.46 6.82
C LEU A 90 9.52 0.44 5.75
N ILE A 91 10.82 0.13 5.60
CA ILE A 91 11.30 -0.94 4.71
C ILE A 91 10.83 -2.30 5.22
N GLU A 92 10.98 -2.61 6.52
CA GLU A 92 10.50 -3.87 7.11
C GLU A 92 8.98 -4.02 7.00
N ARG A 93 8.22 -2.94 7.22
CA ARG A 93 6.77 -2.94 7.02
C ARG A 93 6.37 -3.14 5.55
N PHE A 94 7.09 -2.52 4.62
CA PHE A 94 6.89 -2.75 3.19
C PHE A 94 7.19 -4.20 2.81
N GLU A 95 8.37 -4.73 3.15
CA GLU A 95 8.77 -6.11 2.85
C GLU A 95 7.85 -7.14 3.51
N SER A 96 7.36 -6.89 4.73
CA SER A 96 6.35 -7.71 5.41
C SER A 96 4.94 -7.61 4.81
N SER A 97 4.63 -6.56 4.03
CA SER A 97 3.35 -6.43 3.31
C SER A 97 3.33 -7.18 1.97
N LEU A 98 4.50 -7.60 1.47
CA LEU A 98 4.61 -8.26 0.17
C LEU A 98 4.10 -9.70 0.24
N PRO A 99 3.43 -10.21 -0.82
CA PRO A 99 2.98 -11.59 -0.85
C PRO A 99 4.20 -12.53 -0.79
N ARG A 100 4.16 -13.52 0.11
CA ARG A 100 5.29 -14.43 0.36
C ARG A 100 5.78 -15.17 -0.89
N ASP A 101 4.87 -15.45 -1.82
CA ASP A 101 5.14 -16.02 -3.15
C ASP A 101 6.10 -15.15 -4.00
N TYR A 102 5.98 -13.81 -3.92
CA TYR A 102 6.92 -12.90 -4.57
C TYR A 102 8.30 -12.92 -3.88
N LEU A 103 8.35 -12.96 -2.54
CA LEU A 103 9.60 -13.02 -1.79
C LEU A 103 10.38 -14.32 -2.08
N ASP A 104 9.67 -15.44 -2.16
CA ASP A 104 10.20 -16.76 -2.49
C ASP A 104 10.81 -16.79 -3.90
N ARG A 105 10.06 -16.34 -4.92
CA ARG A 105 10.59 -16.25 -6.29
C ARG A 105 11.71 -15.21 -6.44
N ARG A 106 11.71 -14.13 -5.65
CA ARG A 106 12.83 -13.16 -5.63
C ARG A 106 14.10 -13.81 -5.10
N TRP A 107 13.99 -14.65 -4.07
CA TRP A 107 15.13 -15.36 -3.49
C TRP A 107 15.73 -16.35 -4.50
N ASP A 108 14.90 -17.14 -5.19
CA ASP A 108 15.33 -18.05 -6.27
C ASP A 108 16.03 -17.28 -7.40
N ALA A 109 15.43 -16.19 -7.88
CA ALA A 109 16.01 -15.32 -8.90
C ALA A 109 17.28 -14.56 -8.47
N SER A 110 17.61 -14.54 -7.18
CA SER A 110 18.85 -13.95 -6.63
C SER A 110 19.96 -14.98 -6.40
N SER A 111 19.73 -16.26 -6.75
CA SER A 111 20.63 -17.39 -6.48
C SER A 111 21.26 -18.00 -7.74
N TYR A 112 21.22 -17.29 -8.88
CA TYR A 112 21.74 -17.69 -10.20
C TYR A 112 22.83 -16.74 -10.71
#